data_AF-A0A498L172-F1
#
_entry.id   AF-A0A498L172-F1
#
_cell.length_a   1.000
_cell.length_b   1.000
_cell.length_c   1.000
_cell.angle_alpha   90.00
_cell.angle_beta   90.00
_cell.angle_gamma   90.00
#
_symmetry.space_group_name_H-M   'P 1'
#
loop_
_entity.id
_entity.type
_entity.pdbx_description
1 polymer ?
#
loop_
_entity_poly.entity_id
_entity_poly.type
_entity_poly.pdbx_seq_one_letter_code
_entity_poly.pdbx_strand_id
1 'polypeptide(L)' 'MSRALLTETERKRIAGDVENEQRRHESISRVRRRIREELPRDVEILRENHPTLFAELESVVCDEED' A
#
# COMPACT_ATOMS: atom_id res chain seq x y z
N MET A 1 6.96 -2.06 -15.35
CA MET A 1 5.85 -1.38 -14.63
C MET A 1 6.36 -0.96 -13.26
N SER A 2 6.20 0.30 -12.88
CA SER A 2 6.55 0.77 -11.53
C SER A 2 5.61 0.13 -10.50
N ARG A 3 6.10 -0.08 -9.28
CA ARG A 3 5.31 -0.62 -8.17
C ARG A 3 4.93 0.52 -7.22
N ALA A 4 3.68 0.51 -6.74
CA ALA A 4 3.25 1.31 -5.60
C ALA A 4 3.52 0.51 -4.30
N LEU A 5 2.55 0.48 -3.37
CA LEU A 5 2.65 -0.27 -2.11
C LEU A 5 2.84 -1.78 -2.33
N LEU A 6 2.11 -2.37 -3.28
CA LEU A 6 2.09 -3.81 -3.54
C LEU A 6 2.92 -4.18 -4.78
N THR A 7 3.68 -5.26 -4.69
CA THR A 7 4.21 -5.95 -5.88
C THR A 7 3.09 -6.66 -6.65
N GLU A 8 3.34 -7.02 -7.91
CA GLU A 8 2.38 -7.76 -8.71
C GLU A 8 1.99 -9.09 -8.06
N THR A 9 2.97 -9.82 -7.53
CA THR A 9 2.75 -11.09 -6.84
C THR A 9 1.94 -10.90 -5.56
N GLU A 10 2.17 -9.83 -4.81
CA GLU A 10 1.40 -9.53 -3.60
C GLU A 10 -0.06 -9.19 -3.90
N ARG A 11 -0.34 -8.49 -5.01
CA ARG A 11 -1.72 -8.25 -5.46
C ARG A 11 -2.46 -9.56 -5.70
N LYS A 12 -1.87 -10.47 -6.48
CA LYS A 12 -2.47 -11.79 -6.76
C LYS A 12 -2.72 -12.59 -5.48
N ARG A 13 -1.70 -12.65 -4.61
CA ARG A 13 -1.79 -13.37 -3.32
C ARG A 13 -2.89 -12.84 -2.40
N ILE A 14 -2.98 -11.52 -2.26
CA ILE A 14 -3.97 -10.89 -1.37
C ILE A 14 -5.38 -11.06 -1.91
N ALA A 15 -5.54 -10.93 -3.24
CA ALA A 15 -6.80 -11.11 -3.96
C ALA A 15 -7.36 -12.55 -3.90
N GLY A 16 -6.63 -13.50 -3.31
CA GLY A 16 -7.08 -14.89 -3.16
C GLY A 16 -6.72 -15.79 -4.35
N ASP A 17 -5.97 -15.27 -5.32
CA ASP A 17 -5.45 -16.03 -6.47
C ASP A 17 -4.16 -16.79 -6.08
N VAL A 18 -4.30 -17.69 -5.09
CA VAL A 18 -3.21 -18.56 -4.63
C VAL A 18 -3.70 -19.85 -4.03
N GLU A 19 -3.03 -20.94 -4.43
CA GLU A 19 -3.20 -22.28 -3.86
C GLU A 19 -2.55 -22.45 -2.48
N ASN A 20 -1.74 -21.48 -2.02
CA ASN A 20 -0.94 -21.59 -0.79
C ASN A 20 -1.27 -20.48 0.21
N GLU A 21 -1.97 -20.87 1.29
CA GLU A 21 -2.43 -19.97 2.36
C GLU A 21 -1.28 -19.35 3.16
N GLN A 22 -0.19 -20.08 3.39
CA GLN A 22 0.99 -19.57 4.09
C GLN A 22 1.61 -18.38 3.33
N ARG A 23 1.77 -18.50 2.00
CA ARG A 23 2.29 -17.42 1.16
C ARG A 23 1.35 -16.21 1.13
N ARG A 24 0.04 -16.44 1.20
CA ARG A 24 -0.95 -15.35 1.35
C ARG A 24 -0.75 -14.63 2.67
N HIS A 25 -0.66 -15.36 3.78
CA HIS A 25 -0.46 -14.80 5.11
C HIS A 25 0.86 -14.02 5.23
N GLU A 26 1.96 -14.54 4.68
CA GLU A 26 3.24 -13.84 4.62
C GLU A 26 3.15 -12.53 3.84
N SER A 27 2.50 -12.54 2.68
CA SER A 27 2.29 -11.32 1.89
C SER A 27 1.47 -10.28 2.65
N ILE A 28 0.38 -10.69 3.30
CA ILE A 28 -0.43 -9.79 4.15
C ILE A 28 0.42 -9.20 5.28
N SER A 29 1.21 -10.02 5.97
CA SER A 29 2.08 -9.56 7.07
C SER A 29 3.09 -8.50 6.61
N ARG A 30 3.75 -8.73 5.47
CA ARG A 30 4.71 -7.78 4.89
C ARG A 30 4.06 -6.47 4.46
N VAL A 31 2.86 -6.54 3.89
CA VAL A 31 2.09 -5.34 3.51
C VAL A 31 1.68 -4.56 4.75
N ARG A 32 1.15 -5.24 5.77
CA ARG A 32 0.78 -4.62 7.04
C ARG A 32 1.96 -3.90 7.68
N ARG A 33 3.16 -4.49 7.63
CA ARG A 33 4.38 -3.85 8.11
C ARG A 33 4.68 -2.56 7.35
N ARG A 34 4.64 -2.57 6.01
CA ARG A 34 4.83 -1.35 5.19
C ARG A 34 3.81 -0.27 5.50
N ILE A 35 2.54 -0.63 5.66
CA ILE A 35 1.48 0.34 6.02
C ILE A 35 1.75 1.00 7.37
N ARG A 36 2.30 0.26 8.34
CA ARG A 36 2.53 0.77 9.70
C ARG A 36 3.86 1.49 9.88
N GLU A 37 4.90 1.05 9.19
CA GLU A 37 6.28 1.50 9.44
C GLU A 37 6.81 2.42 8.33
N GLU A 38 6.48 2.17 7.06
CA GLU A 38 7.07 2.88 5.92
C GLU A 38 6.14 3.96 5.38
N LEU A 39 4.88 3.62 5.11
CA LEU A 39 3.90 4.53 4.52
C LEU A 39 3.68 5.81 5.36
N PRO A 40 3.64 5.78 6.70
CA PRO A 40 3.50 7.02 7.49
C PRO A 40 4.67 7.97 7.30
N ARG A 41 5.89 7.42 7.16
CA ARG A 41 7.11 8.19 6.91
C ARG A 41 7.09 8.82 5.52
N ASP A 42 6.68 8.06 4.51
CA ASP A 42 6.51 8.57 3.14
C ASP A 42 5.46 9.70 3.12
N VAL A 43 4.33 9.50 3.81
CA VAL A 43 3.27 10.49 3.95
C VAL A 43 3.75 11.77 4.63
N GLU A 44 4.56 11.67 5.70
CA GLU A 44 5.14 12.82 6.39
C GLU A 44 6.08 13.62 5.46
N ILE A 45 6.97 12.93 4.74
CA ILE A 45 7.86 13.56 3.76
C ILE A 45 7.07 14.28 2.67
N LEU A 46 6.02 13.63 2.12
CA LEU A 46 5.17 14.24 1.10
C LEU A 46 4.42 15.46 1.63
N ARG A 47 3.87 15.38 2.84
CA ARG A 47 3.15 16.50 3.46
C ARG A 47 4.05 17.71 3.68
N GLU A 48 5.29 17.50 4.14
CA GLU A 48 6.23 18.57 4.44
C GLU A 48 6.85 19.18 3.18
N ASN A 49 7.21 18.35 2.20
CA ASN A 49 8.06 18.79 1.07
C ASN A 49 7.28 18.99 -0.23
N HIS A 50 6.14 18.31 -0.42
CA HIS A 50 5.40 18.35 -1.68
C HIS A 50 3.88 18.18 -1.46
N PRO A 51 3.20 19.17 -0.84
CA PRO A 51 1.82 19.03 -0.37
C PRO A 51 0.81 18.69 -1.48
N THR A 52 1.06 19.07 -2.73
CA THR A 52 0.22 18.65 -3.87
C THR A 52 0.22 17.13 -4.08
N LEU A 53 1.39 16.47 -3.97
CA LEU A 53 1.47 15.01 -4.11
C LEU A 53 0.86 14.30 -2.91
N PHE A 54 0.96 14.89 -1.72
CA PHE A 54 0.25 14.40 -0.55
C PHE A 54 -1.28 14.46 -0.76
N ALA A 55 -1.81 15.57 -1.29
CA ALA A 55 -3.24 15.70 -1.59
C ALA A 55 -3.72 14.70 -2.66
N GLU A 56 -2.91 14.43 -3.69
CA GLU A 56 -3.20 13.38 -4.68
C GLU A 56 -3.27 11.99 -4.04
N LEU A 57 -2.31 11.66 -3.16
CA LEU A 57 -2.32 10.39 -2.42
C LEU A 57 -3.52 10.30 -1.47
N GLU A 58 -3.81 11.36 -0.75
CA GLU A 58 -4.94 11.45 0.19
C GLU A 58 -6.27 11.24 -0.53
N SER A 59 -6.50 11.93 -1.65
CA SER A 59 -7.69 11.73 -2.49
C SER A 59 -7.85 10.27 -2.89
N VAL A 60 -6.82 9.61 -3.42
CA VAL A 60 -6.92 8.20 -3.85
C VAL A 60 -7.20 7.23 -2.69
N VAL A 61 -6.79 7.55 -1.46
CA VAL A 61 -6.94 6.67 -0.29
C VAL A 61 -8.21 6.95 0.51
N CYS A 62 -8.60 8.23 0.61
CA CYS A 62 -9.69 8.71 1.46
C CYS A 62 -10.99 8.97 0.68
N ASP A 63 -10.96 9.07 -0.65
CA ASP A 63 -12.17 9.15 -1.47
C ASP A 63 -12.79 7.75 -1.59
N GLU A 64 -13.32 7.24 -0.49
CA GLU A 64 -14.47 6.34 -0.51
C GLU A 64 -15.70 7.24 -0.69
N GLU A 65 -16.41 7.08 -1.81
CA GLU A 65 -17.74 7.63 -2.01
C GLU A 65 -18.63 7.25 -0.81
N ASP A 66 -19.17 8.25 -0.10
CA ASP A 66 -20.32 8.07 0.81
C ASP A 66 -21.48 7.33 0.10
#